data_AF-A0AAI9X257-F1
#
_entry.id   AF-A0AAI9X257-F1
#
_cell.length_a   1.000
_cell.length_b   1.000
_cell.length_c   1.000
_cell.angle_alpha   90.00
_cell.angle_beta   90.00
_cell.angle_gamma   90.00
#
_symmetry.space_group_name_H-M   'P 1'
#
loop_
_entity.id
_entity.type
_entity.pdbx_description
1 polymer ?
#
loop_
_entity_poly.entity_id
_entity_poly.type
_entity_poly.pdbx_seq_one_letter_code
_entity_poly.pdbx_strand_id
1 'polypeptide(L)'
;MAILDGLCKYIAVGSNTYRAFDASRAVVTPTSLIPPKVLPLIDPSHNFVSYRKRYDQHPGIPFLQPHIREFKQCGKSAEQSLLRLFQAITSSQREDNDPVST
;
A
#
# COMPACT_ATOMS: atom_id res chain seq x y z
N MET A 1 -3.10 0.16 -2.00
CA MET A 1 -3.25 1.57 -2.46
C MET A 1 -4.34 1.75 -3.51
N ALA A 2 -4.39 0.95 -4.60
CA ALA A 2 -5.41 1.11 -5.63
C ALA A 2 -6.88 1.05 -5.13
N ILE A 3 -7.20 0.09 -4.26
CA ILE A 3 -8.56 -0.04 -3.69
C ILE A 3 -8.91 1.16 -2.80
N LEU A 4 -7.97 1.61 -1.96
CA LEU A 4 -8.15 2.76 -1.07
C LEU A 4 -8.29 4.08 -1.84
N ASP A 5 -7.47 4.29 -2.88
CA ASP A 5 -7.57 5.47 -3.77
C ASP A 5 -8.89 5.47 -4.54
N GLY A 6 -9.29 4.32 -5.08
CA GLY A 6 -10.59 4.15 -5.73
C GLY A 6 -11.76 4.42 -4.78
N LEU A 7 -11.67 3.94 -3.55
CA LEU A 7 -12.67 4.16 -2.51
C LEU A 7 -12.72 5.64 -2.09
N CYS A 8 -11.58 6.29 -1.88
CA CYS A 8 -11.48 7.73 -1.62
C CYS A 8 -12.16 8.54 -2.71
N LYS A 9 -11.86 8.25 -3.98
CA LYS A 9 -12.46 8.94 -5.13
C LYS A 9 -13.95 8.68 -5.24
N TYR A 10 -14.39 7.44 -5.03
CA TYR A 10 -15.80 7.08 -5.03
C TYR A 10 -16.58 7.85 -3.94
N ILE A 11 -16.03 7.90 -2.71
CA ILE A 11 -16.59 8.65 -1.59
C ILE A 11 -16.62 10.16 -1.87
N ALA A 12 -15.55 10.70 -2.45
CA ALA A 12 -15.45 12.13 -2.76
C ALA A 12 -16.38 12.57 -3.90
N VAL A 13 -16.63 11.68 -4.88
CA VAL A 13 -17.49 11.94 -6.05
C VAL A 13 -18.96 11.66 -5.73
N GLY A 14 -19.25 10.74 -4.82
CA GLY A 14 -20.60 10.31 -4.48
C GLY A 14 -20.97 10.61 -3.03
N SER A 15 -21.73 11.68 -2.81
CA SER A 15 -22.53 11.86 -1.60
C SER A 15 -23.64 10.81 -1.58
N ASN A 16 -23.35 9.56 -1.21
CA ASN A 16 -24.39 8.58 -0.93
C ASN A 16 -24.02 7.77 0.31
N THR A 17 -24.78 8.04 1.36
CA THR A 17 -24.95 7.18 2.52
C THR A 17 -25.26 5.76 2.06
N TYR A 18 -24.39 4.80 2.34
CA TYR A 18 -24.67 3.38 2.12
C TYR A 18 -25.40 2.84 3.36
N ARG A 19 -26.39 1.97 3.14
CA ARG A 19 -27.10 1.31 4.24
C ARG A 19 -26.29 0.09 4.67
N ALA A 20 -25.90 0.03 5.94
CA ALA A 20 -25.35 -1.18 6.53
C ALA A 20 -26.37 -2.33 6.40
N PHE A 21 -25.90 -3.50 5.98
CA PHE A 21 -26.76 -4.66 5.71
C PHE A 21 -27.19 -5.37 7.00
N ASP A 22 -26.45 -5.17 8.09
CA ASP A 22 -26.77 -5.68 9.41
C ASP A 22 -27.03 -4.55 10.41
N ALA A 23 -28.01 -4.77 11.28
CA ALA A 23 -28.42 -3.92 12.39
C ALA A 23 -28.90 -2.48 12.04
N SER A 24 -30.23 -2.32 12.00
CA SER A 24 -30.91 -1.12 12.51
C SER A 24 -30.46 0.23 11.91
N ARG A 25 -30.97 0.60 10.73
CA ARG A 25 -31.10 2.01 10.26
C ARG A 25 -29.86 2.93 10.45
N ALA A 26 -28.64 2.39 10.60
CA ALA A 26 -27.45 3.19 10.79
C ALA A 26 -26.99 3.70 9.43
N VAL A 27 -27.16 5.00 9.23
CA VAL A 27 -26.54 5.72 8.12
C VAL A 27 -25.05 5.78 8.41
N VAL A 28 -24.26 4.95 7.73
CA VAL A 28 -22.80 4.98 7.90
C VAL A 28 -22.25 6.06 6.97
N THR A 29 -21.61 7.06 7.57
CA THR A 29 -20.94 8.13 6.80
C THR A 29 -19.74 7.55 6.04
N PRO A 30 -19.57 7.87 4.74
CA PRO A 30 -18.44 7.45 3.91
C PRO A 30 -17.05 7.64 4.55
N THR A 31 -16.89 8.68 5.36
CA THR A 31 -15.69 8.96 6.15
C THR A 31 -15.27 7.82 7.10
N SER A 32 -16.17 6.90 7.45
CA SER A 32 -15.89 5.74 8.31
C SER A 32 -15.27 4.55 7.57
N LEU A 33 -15.29 4.51 6.24
CA LEU A 33 -14.84 3.34 5.46
C LEU A 33 -13.32 3.25 5.35
N ILE A 34 -12.63 4.37 5.46
CA ILE A 34 -11.18 4.44 5.36
C ILE A 34 -10.65 4.64 6.77
N PRO A 35 -9.93 3.65 7.33
CA PRO A 35 -9.40 3.82 8.67
C PRO A 35 -8.50 5.07 8.74
N PRO A 36 -8.60 5.91 9.77
CA PRO A 36 -7.82 7.15 9.88
C PRO A 36 -6.30 6.93 9.77
N LYS A 37 -5.83 5.76 10.18
CA LYS A 37 -4.42 5.37 10.11
C LYS A 37 -3.89 5.14 8.68
N VAL A 38 -4.78 4.86 7.72
CA VAL A 38 -4.39 4.58 6.32
C VAL A 38 -4.44 5.82 5.43
N LEU A 39 -5.24 6.83 5.79
CA LEU A 39 -5.36 8.10 5.07
C LEU A 39 -4.00 8.77 4.80
N PRO A 40 -3.08 8.88 5.77
CA PRO A 40 -1.76 9.47 5.51
C PRO A 40 -0.93 8.66 4.51
N LEU A 41 -1.14 7.35 4.40
CA LEU A 41 -0.33 6.48 3.52
C LEU A 41 -0.71 6.62 2.03
N ILE A 42 -1.90 7.14 1.74
CA ILE A 42 -2.37 7.39 0.36
C ILE A 42 -2.17 8.83 -0.09
N ASP A 43 -1.67 9.71 0.79
CA ASP A 43 -1.39 11.10 0.45
C ASP A 43 -0.25 11.16 -0.60
N PRO A 44 -0.50 11.71 -1.80
CA PRO A 44 0.51 11.82 -2.85
C PRO A 44 1.58 12.88 -2.57
N SER A 45 1.41 13.71 -1.54
CA SER A 45 2.33 14.78 -1.16
C SER A 45 3.75 14.27 -0.94
N HIS A 46 4.72 15.02 -1.44
CA HIS A 46 6.16 14.70 -1.35
C HIS A 46 6.50 13.25 -1.77
N ASN A 47 5.85 12.76 -2.83
CA ASN A 47 6.03 11.41 -3.34
C ASN A 47 5.67 10.32 -2.30
N PHE A 48 4.50 10.45 -1.68
CA PHE A 48 3.97 9.51 -0.70
C PHE A 48 4.88 9.32 0.52
N VAL A 49 5.38 10.42 1.09
CA VAL A 49 6.38 10.41 2.18
C VAL A 49 5.97 9.56 3.39
N SER A 50 4.70 9.60 3.79
CA SER A 50 4.16 8.82 4.91
C SER A 50 4.19 7.32 4.62
N TYR A 51 3.81 6.91 3.41
CA TYR A 51 3.94 5.51 2.97
C TYR A 51 5.40 5.08 2.97
N ARG A 52 6.29 5.88 2.40
CA ARG A 52 7.72 5.55 2.32
C ARG A 52 8.33 5.35 3.69
N LYS A 53 8.08 6.26 4.63
CA LYS A 53 8.53 6.13 6.02
C LYS A 53 8.01 4.85 6.67
N ARG A 54 6.74 4.49 6.45
CA ARG A 54 6.17 3.25 6.99
C ARG A 54 6.81 2.02 6.35
N TYR A 55 7.03 2.04 5.04
CA TYR A 55 7.66 0.96 4.28
C TYR A 55 9.11 0.72 4.72
N ASP A 56 9.88 1.77 4.98
CA ASP A 56 11.27 1.63 5.45
C ASP A 56 11.34 0.96 6.84
N GLN A 57 10.34 1.19 7.69
CA GLN A 57 10.25 0.58 9.02
C GLN A 57 9.66 -0.84 9.00
N HIS A 58 8.70 -1.09 8.11
CA HIS A 58 7.95 -2.34 8.02
C HIS A 58 7.81 -2.71 6.53
N PRO A 59 8.88 -3.24 5.91
CA PRO A 59 8.84 -3.60 4.50
C PRO A 59 7.81 -4.71 4.26
N GLY A 60 7.06 -4.57 3.17
CA GLY A 60 6.00 -5.48 2.77
C GLY A 60 5.75 -5.39 1.27
N ILE A 61 4.54 -5.68 0.79
CA ILE A 61 4.21 -5.52 -0.64
C ILE A 61 4.31 -4.04 -1.03
N PRO A 62 5.23 -3.65 -1.93
CA PRO A 62 5.47 -2.25 -2.25
C PRO A 62 4.35 -1.68 -3.12
N PHE A 63 3.94 -0.47 -2.80
CA PHE A 63 3.21 0.38 -3.73
C PHE A 63 4.21 0.97 -4.73
N LEU A 64 4.20 0.48 -5.97
CA LEU A 64 5.26 0.75 -6.95
C LEU A 64 5.35 2.22 -7.41
N GLN A 65 4.24 2.96 -7.42
CA GLN A 65 4.19 4.32 -7.96
C GLN A 65 5.23 5.28 -7.34
N PRO A 66 5.36 5.40 -6.00
CA PRO A 66 6.38 6.26 -5.39
C PRO A 66 7.81 5.85 -5.75
N HIS A 67 8.07 4.54 -5.84
CA HIS A 67 9.39 4.02 -6.17
C HIS A 67 9.76 4.27 -7.65
N ILE A 68 8.81 4.09 -8.57
CA ILE A 68 9.01 4.42 -9.99
C ILE A 68 9.29 5.92 -10.16
N ARG A 69 8.55 6.78 -9.44
CA ARG A 69 8.80 8.23 -9.48
C ARG A 69 10.19 8.58 -8.97
N GLU A 70 10.59 7.97 -7.86
CA GLU A 70 11.90 8.21 -7.28
C GLU A 70 13.03 7.73 -8.19
N PHE A 71 12.87 6.58 -8.83
CA PHE A 71 13.82 6.09 -9.84
C PHE A 71 13.96 7.08 -11.01
N LYS A 72 12.86 7.65 -11.49
CA LYS A 72 12.92 8.68 -12.54
C LYS A 72 13.63 9.96 -12.09
N GLN A 73 13.56 10.32 -10.81
CA GLN A 73 14.14 11.55 -10.27
C GLN A 73 15.61 11.41 -9.86
N CYS A 74 15.98 10.30 -9.22
CA CYS A 74 17.30 10.08 -8.62
C CYS A 74 18.12 8.99 -9.35
N GLY A 75 17.54 8.33 -10.34
CA GLY A 75 18.16 7.21 -11.06
C GLY A 75 18.32 5.96 -10.20
N LYS A 76 19.33 5.14 -10.55
CA LYS A 76 19.59 3.80 -9.96
C LYS A 76 19.81 3.80 -8.45
N SER A 77 20.16 4.93 -7.84
CA SER A 77 20.38 5.00 -6.39
C SER A 77 19.10 4.79 -5.57
N ALA A 78 17.92 4.98 -6.17
CA ALA A 78 16.62 4.85 -5.50
C ALA A 78 16.13 3.40 -5.36
N GLU A 79 16.73 2.44 -6.07
CA GLU A 79 16.17 1.08 -6.20
C GLU A 79 16.61 0.13 -5.08
N GLN A 80 17.54 0.55 -4.22
CA GLN A 80 18.18 -0.35 -3.25
C GLN A 80 17.18 -1.05 -2.33
N SER A 81 16.12 -0.37 -1.90
CA SER A 81 15.10 -0.95 -1.02
C SER A 81 14.21 -1.96 -1.74
N LEU A 82 13.89 -1.71 -3.01
CA LEU A 82 13.04 -2.57 -3.82
C LEU A 82 13.80 -3.81 -4.32
N LEU A 83 15.05 -3.62 -4.73
CA LEU A 83 15.96 -4.71 -5.09
C LEU A 83 16.21 -5.64 -3.90
N ARG A 84 16.45 -5.07 -2.70
CA ARG A 84 16.64 -5.87 -1.47
C ARG A 84 15.42 -6.71 -1.13
N LEU A 85 14.21 -6.15 -1.30
CA LEU A 85 12.97 -6.91 -1.09
C LEU A 85 12.88 -8.08 -2.08
N PHE A 86 13.08 -7.83 -3.37
CA PHE A 86 13.02 -8.91 -4.36
C PHE A 86 14.08 -9.98 -4.14
N GLN A 87 15.29 -9.60 -3.74
CA GLN A 87 16.34 -10.53 -3.36
C GLN A 87 15.95 -11.39 -2.15
N ALA A 88 15.36 -10.79 -1.11
CA ALA A 88 14.92 -11.53 0.07
C ALA A 88 13.80 -12.54 -0.26
N ILE A 89 12.88 -12.17 -1.16
CA ILE A 89 11.82 -13.08 -1.62
C ILE A 89 12.40 -14.24 -2.44
N THR A 90 13.34 -13.97 -3.35
CA THR A 90 13.93 -15.02 -4.18
C THR A 90 14.89 -15.93 -3.41
N SER A 91 15.58 -15.42 -2.39
CA SER A 91 16.43 -16.24 -1.52
C SER A 91 15.61 -17.15 -0.60
N SER A 92 14.50 -16.64 -0.03
CA SER A 92 13.62 -17.41 0.83
C SER A 92 12.92 -18.57 0.09
N GLN A 93 12.68 -18.44 -1.21
CA GLN A 93 12.11 -19.51 -2.05
C GLN A 93 13.12 -20.60 -2.42
N ARG A 94 14.42 -20.34 -2.24
CA ARG A 94 15.49 -21.29 -2.60
C ARG A 94 15.75 -22.31 -1.50
N GLU A 95 15.59 -21.95 -0.24
CA GLU A 95 15.83 -22.84 0.91
C GLU A 95 14.71 -23.89 1.09
N ASP A 96 13.50 -23.63 0.59
CA ASP A 96 12.34 -24.55 0.69
C ASP A 96 12.34 -25.64 -0.41
N ASN A 97 13.30 -25.60 -1.33
CA ASN A 97 13.43 -26.53 -2.46
C ASN A 97 14.67 -27.42 -2.40
N ASP A 98 15.40 -27.43 -1.28
CA ASP A 98 16.50 -28.39 -1.12
C ASP A 98 15.93 -29.80 -0.95
N PRO A 99 16.30 -30.77 -1.81
CA PRO A 99 15.83 -32.13 -1.67
C PRO A 99 16.36 -32.72 -0.36
N VAL A 100 15.45 -33.21 0.49
CA VAL A 100 15.79 -34.15 1.55
C VAL A 100 16.58 -35.29 0.90
N SER A 101 17.86 -35.37 1.24
CA SER A 101 18.69 -36.50 0.87
C SER A 101 18.26 -37.68 1.73
N THR A 102 17.46 -38.56 1.17
CA THR A 102 17.26 -39.95 1.64
C THR A 102 18.38 -40.85 1.16
#